data_AF-A0A926JA62-F1
#
_entry.id   AF-A0A926JA62-F1
#
_cell.length_a   1.000
_cell.length_b   1.000
_cell.length_c   1.000
_cell.angle_alpha   90.00
_cell.angle_beta   90.00
_cell.angle_gamma   90.00
#
_symmetry.space_group_name_H-M   'P 1'
#
loop_
_entity.id
_entity.type
_entity.pdbx_description
1 polymer ?
#
loop_
_entity_poly.entity_id
_entity_poly.type
_entity_poly.pdbx_seq_one_letter_code
_entity_poly.pdbx_strand_id
1 'polypeptide(L)' 'MARFVAVHTDGITRATLQAGDGEELTPEQVAAYAALKQAWALEDIANKLVGIDNALMAISSAVVD' A
#
# COMPACT_ATOMS: atom_id res chain seq x y z
N MET A 1 -18.60 -16.83 -4.47
CA MET A 1 -18.00 -16.44 -3.18
C MET A 1 -16.96 -15.36 -3.42
N ALA A 2 -16.99 -14.26 -2.67
CA ALA A 2 -15.96 -13.21 -2.73
C ALA A 2 -14.57 -13.76 -2.43
N ARG A 3 -13.55 -13.27 -3.15
CA ARG A 3 -12.17 -13.74 -3.02
C ARG A 3 -11.18 -12.58 -3.04
N PHE A 4 -10.08 -12.75 -2.33
CA PHE A 4 -8.91 -11.89 -2.48
C PHE A 4 -8.04 -12.42 -3.63
N VAL A 5 -7.73 -11.55 -4.58
CA VAL A 5 -6.87 -11.84 -5.72
C VAL A 5 -5.60 -11.02 -5.57
N ALA A 6 -4.43 -11.65 -5.68
CA ALA A 6 -3.17 -10.92 -5.74
C ALA A 6 -3.07 -10.20 -7.09
N VAL A 7 -2.89 -8.89 -7.05
CA VAL A 7 -2.61 -8.04 -8.19
C VAL A 7 -1.16 -7.58 -8.08
N HIS A 8 -0.40 -7.84 -9.13
CA HIS A 8 0.98 -7.42 -9.23
C HIS A 8 1.08 -6.23 -10.18
N THR A 9 1.56 -5.10 -9.67
CA THR A 9 1.73 -3.87 -10.45
C THR A 9 3.03 -3.22 -10.02
N ASP A 10 3.91 -2.94 -10.99
CA ASP A 10 5.19 -2.26 -10.77
C ASP A 10 6.06 -2.87 -9.67
N GLY A 11 6.11 -4.21 -9.58
CA GLY A 11 6.89 -4.94 -8.58
C GLY A 11 6.22 -5.05 -7.20
N ILE A 12 5.06 -4.44 -7.01
CA ILE A 12 4.30 -4.48 -5.75
C ILE A 12 3.15 -5.48 -5.89
N THR A 13 3.05 -6.41 -4.94
CA THR A 13 1.92 -7.36 -4.85
C THR A 13 0.92 -6.89 -3.81
N ARG A 14 -0.31 -6.59 -4.23
CA ARG A 14 -1.41 -6.17 -3.35
C ARG A 14 -2.60 -7.11 -3.51
N ALA A 15 -3.39 -7.32 -2.46
CA ALA A 15 -4.63 -8.05 -2.58
C ALA A 15 -5.73 -7.13 -3.15
N THR A 16 -6.63 -7.66 -3.97
CA THR A 16 -7.84 -6.97 -4.41
C THR A 16 -9.04 -7.83 -4.05
N LEU A 17 -10.07 -7.22 -3.48
CA LEU A 17 -11.33 -7.91 -3.21
C LEU A 17 -12.18 -7.95 -4.49
N GLN A 18 -12.50 -9.16 -4.96
CA GLN A 18 -13.37 -9.39 -6.11
C GLN A 18 -14.64 -10.12 -5.66
N ALA A 19 -15.81 -9.58 -6.03
CA ALA A 19 -17.07 -10.28 -5.87
C ALA A 19 -17.15 -11.49 -6.81
N GLY A 20 -17.84 -12.55 -6.40
CA GLY A 20 -18.23 -13.61 -7.34
C GLY A 20 -19.28 -13.11 -8.33
N ASP A 21 -19.45 -13.82 -9.45
CA ASP A 21 -20.47 -13.46 -10.44
C ASP A 21 -21.87 -13.45 -9.80
N GLY A 22 -22.53 -12.29 -9.85
CA GLY A 22 -23.88 -12.10 -9.29
C GLY A 22 -23.95 -12.01 -7.77
N GLU A 23 -22.82 -11.97 -7.05
CA GLU A 23 -22.79 -11.82 -5.60
C GLU A 23 -22.52 -10.37 -5.18
N GLU A 24 -23.25 -9.88 -4.18
CA GLU A 24 -22.92 -8.63 -3.50
C GLU A 24 -21.85 -8.86 -2.43
N LEU A 25 -20.94 -7.90 -2.29
CA LEU A 25 -19.98 -7.87 -1.19
C LEU A 25 -20.69 -7.41 0.08
N THR A 26 -20.42 -8.08 1.20
CA THR A 26 -20.97 -7.62 2.48
C THR A 26 -20.24 -6.35 2.95
N PRO A 27 -20.89 -5.49 3.75
CA PRO A 27 -20.24 -4.31 4.32
C PRO A 27 -18.95 -4.64 5.09
N GLU A 28 -18.90 -5.78 5.79
CA GLU A 28 -17.74 -6.23 6.55
C GLU A 28 -16.56 -6.56 5.64
N GLN A 29 -16.82 -7.19 4.48
CA GLN A 29 -15.78 -7.49 3.49
C GLN A 29 -15.21 -6.21 2.88
N VAL A 30 -16.07 -5.24 2.58
CA VAL A 30 -15.66 -3.92 2.07
C VAL A 30 -14.83 -3.18 3.13
N ALA A 31 -15.25 -3.19 4.39
CA ALA A 31 -14.53 -2.56 5.49
C ALA A 31 -13.15 -3.19 5.71
N ALA A 32 -13.06 -4.52 5.71
CA ALA A 32 -11.79 -5.24 5.82
C ALA A 32 -10.82 -4.89 4.67
N TYR A 33 -11.34 -4.84 3.43
CA TYR A 33 -10.52 -4.43 2.28
C TYR A 33 -10.08 -2.97 2.35
N ALA A 34 -10.94 -2.06 2.82
CA ALA A 34 -10.59 -0.66 3.01
C ALA A 34 -9.44 -0.47 4.02
N ALA A 35 -9.45 -1.23 5.13
CA ALA A 35 -8.37 -1.21 6.11
C ALA A 35 -7.03 -1.66 5.53
N LEU A 36 -7.02 -2.74 4.73
CA LEU A 36 -5.80 -3.19 4.02
C LEU A 36 -5.27 -2.12 3.07
N LYS A 37 -6.18 -1.48 2.31
CA LYS A 37 -5.81 -0.42 1.37
C LYS A 37 -5.19 0.80 2.07
N GLN A 38 -5.71 1.16 3.25
CA GLN A 38 -5.13 2.22 4.08
C GLN A 38 -3.73 1.85 4.57
N ALA A 39 -3.52 0.61 5.02
CA ALA A 39 -2.21 0.15 5.48
C ALA A 39 -1.14 0.23 4.37
N TRP A 40 -1.47 -0.20 3.14
CA TRP A 40 -0.54 -0.08 2.00
C TRP A 40 -0.21 1.37 1.65
N ALA A 41 -1.20 2.27 1.72
CA ALA A 41 -0.95 3.68 1.48
C ALA A 41 -0.02 4.30 2.54
N LEU A 42 -0.15 3.88 3.79
CA LEU A 42 0.75 4.30 4.88
C LEU A 42 2.16 3.76 4.69
N GLU A 43 2.31 2.50 4.26
CA GLU A 43 3.60 1.90 3.92
C GLU A 43 4.31 2.67 2.78
N ASP A 44 3.59 3.02 1.71
CA ASP A 44 4.13 3.83 0.60
C ASP A 44 4.63 5.19 1.10
N ILE A 45 3.88 5.84 2.00
CA ILE A 45 4.27 7.12 2.60
C ILE A 45 5.52 6.95 3.46
N ALA A 46 5.57 5.91 4.31
CA ALA A 46 6.72 5.64 5.16
C ALA A 46 8.00 5.40 4.34
N ASN A 47 7.92 4.62 3.27
CA ASN A 47 9.05 4.38 2.37
C ASN A 47 9.56 5.68 1.72
N LYS A 48 8.67 6.58 1.31
CA LYS A 48 9.06 7.89 0.78
C LYS A 48 9.74 8.76 1.83
N LEU A 49 9.25 8.75 3.07
CA LEU A 49 9.85 9.50 4.17
C LEU A 49 11.27 9.01 4.49
N VAL A 50 11.50 7.70 4.50
CA VAL A 50 12.86 7.13 4.64
C VAL A 50 13.78 7.60 3.50
N GLY A 51 13.28 7.63 2.26
CA GLY A 51 14.05 8.16 1.12
C GLY A 51 14.43 9.63 1.28
N ILE A 52 13.50 10.45 1.80
CA ILE A 52 13.76 11.87 2.08
C ILE A 52 14.80 12.02 3.19
N ASP A 53 14.69 11.26 4.27
CA ASP A 53 15.63 11.30 5.39
C ASP A 53 17.07 10.98 4.93
N ASN A 54 17.23 9.92 4.14
CA ASN A 54 18.52 9.56 3.53
C ASN A 54 19.08 10.69 2.65
N ALA A 55 18.23 11.35 1.85
CA ALA A 55 18.65 12.47 1.00
C ALA A 55 19.09 13.68 1.83
N LEU A 56 18.37 13.99 2.92
CA LEU A 56 18.72 15.05 3.85
C LEU A 56 20.05 14.77 4.56
N MET A 57 20.29 13.52 4.97
CA MET A 57 21.58 13.11 5.55
C MET A 57 22.74 13.30 4.56
N ALA A 58 22.55 12.92 3.29
CA ALA A 58 23.57 13.11 2.27
C ALA A 58 23.89 14.60 2.02
N ILE A 59 22.86 15.45 1.98
CA ILE A 59 23.03 16.91 1.86
C ILE A 59 23.75 17.48 3.09
N SER A 60 23.32 17.07 4.29
CA SER A 60 23.96 17.52 5.54
C SER A 60 25.44 17.16 5.58
N SER A 61 25.82 15.96 5.15
CA SER A 61 27.23 15.55 5.08
C SER A 61 28.01 16.43 4.12
N ALA A 62 27.45 16.75 2.95
CA ALA A 62 28.13 17.53 1.91
C ALA A 62 28.30 19.03 2.26
N VAL A 63 27.57 19.56 3.24
CA VAL A 63 27.66 20.96 3.68
C VAL A 63 28.59 21.14 4.88
N VAL A 64 28.84 20.06 5.63
CA VAL A 64 29.69 20.08 6.83
C VAL A 64 31.16 19.81 6.49
N ASP A 65 31.45 19.22 5.32
CA ASP A 65 32.78 19.10 4.71
C ASP A 65 33.19 20.36 3.92
#